data_AF-A0A5B6ZPK9-F1
#
_entry.id   AF-A0A5B6ZPK9-F1
#
_cell.length_a   1.000
_cell.length_b   1.000
_cell.length_c   1.000
_cell.angle_alpha   90.00
_cell.angle_beta   90.00
_cell.angle_gamma   90.00
#
_symmetry.space_group_name_H-M   'P 1'
#
loop_
_entity.id
_entity.type
_entity.pdbx_description
1 polymer ?
#
loop_
_entity_poly.entity_id
_entity_poly.type
_entity_poly.pdbx_seq_one_letter_code
_entity_poly.pdbx_strand_id
1 'polypeptide(L)'
;MASWEHFGEIANVAQLTGLDAVRLIGMIVKAASTARMHKKNCRQFAQHLKLIGNLLEQLKITELKKYPETREPLEQLEDALRRSYVLVNSCQDRSYLYLLAMGWNIVYQFRKAQSEIDRYLKIVPLITLVDNARVRERLEDIEKDQREYTLDDEDRKVQDLILKPEPSKNDTMVLKKTLSCSYPNLPFNEALQKENEKLQLELQRSQAHLDVGQCQVIQHLIDVTEAVSANSMPDKSSPMRNSKEVGPNYSDVNSDKEHSYDESHAKRSETHSTSRNTSSVSSGHDLLSMGGSHRHEEWHSDLLGCCSEPNLCLKTFFYPCGTFSRIATVATNRHMSSAEACNELMAYSLILSCCCYTCCIRTKLRKMLNITGGLFDDFLSHLMCCCCALVQEWREVEIRGIYGPEKTKTSPPPSQYMES
;
A
#
# COMPACT_ATOMS: atom_id res chain seq x y z
N MET A 1 13.86 -5.67 7.44
CA MET A 1 14.02 -7.15 7.45
C MET A 1 12.79 -7.91 7.98
N ALA A 2 11.66 -7.27 8.31
CA ALA A 2 10.61 -7.92 9.10
C ALA A 2 9.54 -8.73 8.32
N SER A 3 9.24 -8.45 7.05
CA SER A 3 7.93 -8.85 6.45
C SER A 3 7.64 -10.36 6.27
N TRP A 4 8.61 -11.24 6.54
CA TRP A 4 8.47 -12.69 6.36
C TRP A 4 7.99 -13.44 7.61
N GLU A 5 8.23 -12.89 8.80
CA GLU A 5 7.72 -13.47 10.06
C GLU A 5 6.19 -13.35 10.19
N HIS A 6 5.55 -12.62 9.27
CA HIS A 6 4.16 -12.20 9.35
C HIS A 6 3.18 -13.29 8.87
N PHE A 7 3.64 -14.24 8.05
CA PHE A 7 2.79 -15.30 7.50
C PHE A 7 3.05 -16.69 8.10
N GLY A 8 4.14 -16.88 8.83
CA GLY A 8 4.59 -18.19 9.31
C GLY A 8 4.29 -18.45 10.77
N GLU A 9 3.46 -19.47 11.02
CA GLU A 9 3.67 -20.28 12.22
C GLU A 9 5.06 -20.90 12.10
N ILE A 10 5.98 -20.54 13.00
CA ILE A 10 7.31 -21.15 13.11
C ILE A 10 7.18 -22.68 13.18
N ALA A 11 6.08 -23.20 13.72
CA ALA A 11 5.74 -24.63 13.75
C ALA A 11 5.64 -25.27 12.35
N ASN A 12 5.00 -24.61 11.37
CA ASN A 12 4.90 -25.13 10.01
C ASN A 12 6.25 -25.05 9.28
N VAL A 13 7.08 -24.04 9.55
CA VAL A 13 8.43 -23.94 8.96
C VAL A 13 9.37 -25.00 9.54
N ALA A 14 9.29 -25.28 10.84
CA ALA A 14 10.07 -26.32 11.51
C ALA A 14 9.76 -27.72 10.96
N GLN A 15 8.50 -28.03 10.65
CA GLN A 15 8.09 -29.29 10.02
C GLN A 15 8.63 -29.47 8.60
N LEU A 16 9.03 -28.39 7.94
CA LEU A 16 9.58 -28.39 6.59
C LEU A 16 11.12 -28.41 6.58
N THR A 17 11.75 -28.44 7.75
CA THR A 17 13.21 -28.55 7.86
C THR A 17 13.69 -29.92 7.36
N GLY A 18 14.81 -29.93 6.64
CA GLY A 18 15.38 -31.15 6.04
C GLY A 18 14.72 -31.60 4.73
N LEU A 19 13.65 -30.94 4.26
CA LEU A 19 13.13 -31.15 2.90
C LEU A 19 14.02 -30.44 1.87
N ASP A 20 14.28 -31.13 0.76
CA ASP A 20 14.95 -30.55 -0.40
C ASP A 20 14.05 -29.59 -1.19
N ALA A 21 14.69 -28.75 -2.00
CA ALA A 21 14.02 -27.75 -2.82
C ALA A 21 12.95 -28.33 -3.77
N VAL A 22 13.18 -29.48 -4.38
CA VAL A 22 12.23 -30.08 -5.35
C VAL A 22 10.96 -30.53 -4.64
N ARG A 23 11.10 -31.16 -3.47
CA ARG A 23 9.96 -31.59 -2.65
C ARG A 23 9.18 -30.40 -2.09
N LEU A 24 9.87 -29.33 -1.67
CA LEU A 24 9.23 -28.07 -1.26
C LEU A 24 8.40 -27.48 -2.41
N ILE A 25 8.94 -27.42 -3.62
CA ILE A 25 8.22 -26.95 -4.81
C ILE A 25 6.96 -27.80 -5.05
N GLY A 26 7.06 -29.13 -4.97
CA GLY A 26 5.91 -30.02 -5.10
C GLY A 26 4.81 -29.73 -4.08
N MET A 27 5.17 -29.44 -2.83
CA MET A 27 4.23 -29.04 -1.78
C MET A 27 3.58 -27.68 -2.07
N ILE A 28 4.36 -26.70 -2.54
CA ILE A 28 3.83 -25.38 -2.92
C ILE A 28 2.83 -25.50 -4.06
N VAL A 29 3.15 -26.30 -5.09
CA VAL A 29 2.25 -26.57 -6.21
C VAL A 29 0.93 -27.18 -5.73
N LYS A 30 1.00 -28.13 -4.79
CA LYS A 30 -0.19 -28.75 -4.20
C LYS A 30 -1.03 -27.71 -3.43
N ALA A 31 -0.41 -26.93 -2.55
CA ALA A 31 -1.08 -25.87 -1.80
C ALA A 31 -1.71 -24.79 -2.70
N ALA A 32 -1.03 -24.43 -3.80
CA ALA A 32 -1.56 -23.48 -4.77
C ALA A 32 -2.82 -24.00 -5.49
N SER A 33 -2.95 -25.31 -5.67
CA SER A 33 -4.14 -25.92 -6.29
C SER A 33 -5.37 -25.89 -5.39
N THR A 34 -5.16 -25.84 -4.07
CA THR A 34 -6.20 -25.83 -3.04
C THR A 34 -6.49 -24.44 -2.48
N ALA A 35 -5.78 -23.41 -2.94
CA ALA A 35 -5.94 -22.03 -2.47
C ALA A 35 -7.39 -21.51 -2.66
N ARG A 36 -7.93 -20.89 -1.60
CA ARG A 36 -9.26 -20.28 -1.59
C ARG A 36 -9.21 -18.82 -2.05
N MET A 37 -8.13 -18.11 -1.73
CA MET A 37 -7.86 -16.72 -2.07
C MET A 37 -6.63 -16.58 -2.98
N HIS A 38 -6.49 -15.43 -3.66
CA HIS A 38 -5.35 -15.12 -4.54
C HIS A 38 -5.01 -16.22 -5.54
N LYS A 39 -6.03 -16.92 -6.07
CA LYS A 39 -5.86 -18.14 -6.88
C LYS A 39 -4.96 -17.92 -8.09
N LYS A 40 -5.12 -16.77 -8.77
CA LYS A 40 -4.29 -16.41 -9.94
C LYS A 40 -2.82 -16.29 -9.55
N ASN A 41 -2.52 -15.54 -8.49
CA ASN A 41 -1.16 -15.34 -7.99
C ASN A 41 -0.54 -16.67 -7.54
N CYS A 42 -1.26 -17.48 -6.76
CA CYS A 42 -0.80 -18.80 -6.32
C CYS A 42 -0.47 -19.71 -7.52
N ARG A 43 -1.31 -19.72 -8.55
CA ARG A 43 -1.09 -20.54 -9.76
C ARG A 43 0.12 -20.05 -10.57
N GLN A 44 0.25 -18.74 -10.78
CA GLN A 44 1.39 -18.16 -11.50
C GLN A 44 2.70 -18.45 -10.77
N PHE A 45 2.72 -18.25 -9.45
CA PHE A 45 3.89 -18.54 -8.64
C PHE A 45 4.25 -20.03 -8.67
N ALA A 46 3.26 -20.93 -8.54
CA ALA A 46 3.48 -22.36 -8.67
C ALA A 46 3.99 -22.78 -10.06
N GLN A 47 3.52 -22.12 -11.14
CA GLN A 47 4.03 -22.36 -12.49
C GLN A 47 5.50 -21.95 -12.63
N HIS A 48 5.85 -20.79 -12.11
CA HIS A 48 7.23 -20.30 -12.09
C HIS A 48 8.14 -21.26 -11.31
N LEU A 49 7.73 -21.69 -10.11
CA LEU A 49 8.48 -22.66 -9.32
C LEU A 49 8.62 -24.04 -9.99
N LYS A 50 7.68 -24.46 -10.85
CA LYS A 50 7.85 -25.70 -11.63
C LYS A 50 8.98 -25.60 -12.64
N LEU A 51 9.17 -24.45 -13.29
CA LEU A 51 10.31 -24.23 -14.19
C LEU A 51 11.62 -24.39 -13.43
N ILE A 52 11.66 -23.82 -12.23
CA ILE A 52 12.78 -23.93 -11.30
C ILE A 52 13.01 -25.38 -10.87
N GLY A 53 11.97 -26.08 -10.44
CA GLY A 53 12.08 -27.50 -10.04
C GLY A 53 12.67 -28.37 -11.15
N ASN A 54 12.21 -28.17 -12.39
CA ASN A 54 12.73 -28.88 -13.56
C ASN A 54 14.22 -28.59 -13.83
N LEU A 55 14.69 -27.37 -13.52
CA LEU A 55 16.11 -27.01 -13.61
C LEU A 55 16.91 -27.69 -12.49
N LEU A 56 16.42 -27.64 -11.25
CA LEU A 56 17.08 -28.24 -10.09
C LEU A 56 17.24 -29.76 -10.22
N GLU A 57 16.23 -30.45 -10.75
CA GLU A 57 16.33 -31.90 -11.04
C GLU A 57 17.46 -32.21 -12.03
N GLN A 58 17.60 -31.39 -13.09
CA GLN A 58 18.65 -31.56 -14.09
C GLN A 58 20.04 -31.27 -13.54
N LEU A 59 20.16 -30.29 -12.64
CA LEU A 59 21.41 -29.91 -11.99
C LEU A 59 21.86 -30.91 -10.91
N LYS A 60 21.05 -31.92 -10.57
CA LYS A 60 21.31 -32.88 -9.50
C LYS A 60 21.78 -32.17 -8.23
N ILE A 61 20.92 -31.32 -7.65
CA ILE A 61 21.26 -30.46 -6.49
C ILE A 61 21.94 -31.18 -5.32
N THR A 62 21.69 -32.48 -5.14
CA THR A 62 22.31 -33.32 -4.12
C THR A 62 23.84 -33.41 -4.28
N GLU A 63 24.33 -33.38 -5.53
CA GLU A 63 25.77 -33.32 -5.83
C GLU A 63 26.32 -31.91 -5.60
N LEU A 64 25.57 -30.87 -5.98
CA LEU A 64 25.95 -29.48 -5.75
C LEU A 64 26.08 -29.13 -4.26
N LYS A 65 25.26 -29.73 -3.40
CA LYS A 65 25.36 -29.53 -1.95
C LYS A 65 26.66 -30.05 -1.33
N LYS A 66 27.42 -30.91 -2.03
CA LYS A 66 28.71 -31.43 -1.54
C LYS A 66 29.82 -30.37 -1.59
N TYR A 67 29.68 -29.37 -2.46
CA TYR A 67 30.65 -28.30 -2.61
C TYR A 67 30.30 -27.12 -1.69
N PRO A 68 31.25 -26.62 -0.88
CA PRO A 68 30.99 -25.55 0.07
C PRO A 68 30.51 -24.26 -0.60
N GLU A 69 30.97 -23.97 -1.83
CA GLU A 69 30.66 -22.75 -2.57
C GLU A 69 29.19 -22.69 -3.04
N THR A 70 28.59 -23.84 -3.37
CA THR A 70 27.19 -23.92 -3.80
C THR A 70 26.23 -24.28 -2.66
N ARG A 71 26.75 -24.77 -1.53
CA ARG A 71 25.94 -25.20 -0.39
C ARG A 71 25.12 -24.06 0.21
N GLU A 72 25.76 -22.94 0.54
CA GLU A 72 25.06 -21.81 1.18
C GLU A 72 23.94 -21.22 0.30
N PRO A 73 24.15 -20.92 -0.99
CA PRO A 73 23.07 -20.46 -1.87
C PRO A 73 21.90 -21.45 -1.98
N LEU A 74 22.17 -22.76 -1.96
CA LEU A 74 21.14 -23.79 -2.00
C LEU A 74 20.34 -23.88 -0.68
N GLU A 75 20.99 -23.72 0.46
CA GLU A 75 20.31 -23.64 1.77
C GLU A 75 19.41 -22.39 1.83
N GLN A 76 19.89 -21.24 1.34
CA GLN A 76 19.10 -20.00 1.28
C GLN A 76 17.92 -20.11 0.31
N LEU A 77 18.08 -20.81 -0.82
CA LEU A 77 16.99 -21.15 -1.73
C LEU A 77 15.93 -22.00 -1.04
N GLU A 78 16.32 -23.03 -0.30
CA GLU A 78 15.39 -23.87 0.46
C GLU A 78 14.63 -23.07 1.52
N ASP A 79 15.30 -22.16 2.23
CA ASP A 79 14.64 -21.28 3.19
C ASP A 79 13.63 -20.34 2.53
N ALA A 80 13.99 -19.77 1.38
CA ALA A 80 13.06 -18.95 0.59
C ALA A 80 11.84 -19.78 0.13
N LEU A 81 12.04 -21.04 -0.28
CA LEU A 81 10.97 -21.95 -0.64
C LEU A 81 10.08 -22.32 0.56
N ARG A 82 10.65 -22.53 1.76
CA ARG A 82 9.87 -22.77 2.99
C ARG A 82 8.96 -21.59 3.31
N ARG A 83 9.48 -20.36 3.25
CA ARG A 83 8.67 -19.14 3.44
C ARG A 83 7.60 -18.99 2.36
N SER A 84 7.93 -19.38 1.13
CA SER A 84 7.01 -19.35 -0.01
C SER A 84 5.87 -20.36 0.14
N TYR A 85 6.14 -21.55 0.68
CA TYR A 85 5.10 -22.51 1.04
C TYR A 85 4.15 -21.95 2.07
N VAL A 86 4.67 -21.32 3.11
CA VAL A 86 3.84 -20.67 4.14
C VAL A 86 2.94 -19.59 3.53
N LEU A 87 3.48 -18.73 2.66
CA LEU A 87 2.71 -17.70 1.95
C LEU A 87 1.56 -18.33 1.15
N VAL A 88 1.86 -19.34 0.32
CA VAL A 88 0.85 -20.00 -0.52
C VAL A 88 -0.18 -20.76 0.33
N ASN A 89 0.26 -21.47 1.38
CA ASN A 89 -0.62 -22.19 2.29
C ASN A 89 -1.55 -21.25 3.07
N SER A 90 -1.08 -20.05 3.41
CA SER A 90 -1.92 -19.05 4.09
C SER A 90 -3.14 -18.64 3.26
N CYS A 91 -3.06 -18.73 1.93
CA CYS A 91 -4.17 -18.44 1.00
C CYS A 91 -5.27 -19.51 1.02
N GLN A 92 -5.09 -20.61 1.75
CA GLN A 92 -6.06 -21.69 1.91
C GLN A 92 -6.86 -21.57 3.21
N ASP A 93 -6.18 -21.45 4.35
CA ASP A 93 -6.79 -21.75 5.66
C ASP A 93 -7.07 -20.53 6.54
N ARG A 94 -6.44 -19.36 6.28
CA ARG A 94 -6.65 -18.14 7.08
C ARG A 94 -8.07 -17.56 6.93
N SER A 95 -8.39 -16.55 7.74
CA SER A 95 -9.63 -15.77 7.60
C SER A 95 -9.70 -15.18 6.18
N TYR A 96 -10.85 -15.36 5.53
CA TYR A 96 -11.15 -14.74 4.25
C TYR A 96 -11.08 -13.22 4.34
N LEU A 97 -11.66 -12.63 5.39
CA LEU A 97 -11.66 -11.17 5.61
C LEU A 97 -10.26 -10.63 5.86
N TYR A 98 -9.43 -11.35 6.63
CA TYR A 98 -8.03 -11.00 6.82
C TYR A 98 -7.25 -11.00 5.50
N LEU A 99 -7.40 -12.05 4.69
CA LEU A 99 -6.70 -12.15 3.40
C LEU A 99 -7.15 -11.06 2.41
N LEU A 100 -8.43 -10.70 2.41
CA LEU A 100 -8.92 -9.54 1.65
C LEU A 100 -8.28 -8.23 2.12
N ALA A 101 -8.33 -7.95 3.42
CA ALA A 101 -7.76 -6.75 4.01
C ALA A 101 -6.25 -6.63 3.74
N MET A 102 -5.54 -7.76 3.78
CA MET A 102 -4.10 -7.84 3.54
C MET A 102 -3.73 -8.08 2.07
N GLY A 103 -4.67 -7.95 1.13
CA GLY A 103 -4.49 -8.36 -0.26
C GLY A 103 -3.26 -7.77 -0.96
N TRP A 104 -3.01 -6.47 -0.79
CA TRP A 104 -1.83 -5.80 -1.35
C TRP A 104 -0.51 -6.27 -0.73
N ASN A 105 -0.51 -6.53 0.58
CA ASN A 105 0.65 -7.10 1.25
C ASN A 105 0.93 -8.50 0.70
N ILE A 106 -0.07 -9.35 0.53
CA ILE A 106 0.09 -10.69 -0.04
C ILE A 106 0.67 -10.62 -1.47
N VAL A 107 0.13 -9.73 -2.31
CA VAL A 107 0.64 -9.49 -3.68
C VAL A 107 2.11 -9.06 -3.66
N TYR A 108 2.47 -8.15 -2.75
CA TYR A 108 3.85 -7.73 -2.57
C TYR A 108 4.76 -8.90 -2.15
N GLN A 109 4.29 -9.76 -1.25
CA GLN A 109 5.07 -10.92 -0.80
C GLN A 109 5.31 -11.93 -1.92
N PHE A 110 4.35 -12.14 -2.83
CA PHE A 110 4.58 -12.99 -4.02
C PHE A 110 5.70 -12.45 -4.91
N ARG A 111 5.71 -11.14 -5.19
CA ARG A 111 6.78 -10.49 -5.96
C ARG A 111 8.13 -10.68 -5.26
N LYS A 112 8.16 -10.39 -3.96
CA LYS A 112 9.36 -10.53 -3.14
C LYS A 112 9.87 -11.97 -3.09
N ALA A 113 8.98 -12.94 -2.94
CA ALA A 113 9.29 -14.37 -2.95
C ALA A 113 9.99 -14.77 -4.26
N GLN A 114 9.39 -14.41 -5.39
CA GLN A 114 9.93 -14.73 -6.70
C GLN A 114 11.31 -14.08 -6.89
N SER A 115 11.46 -12.79 -6.63
CA SER A 115 12.74 -12.10 -6.79
C SER A 115 13.84 -12.67 -5.89
N GLU A 116 13.50 -13.07 -4.67
CA GLU A 116 14.44 -13.70 -3.75
C GLU A 116 14.92 -15.07 -4.25
N ILE A 117 13.99 -15.91 -4.73
CA ILE A 117 14.27 -17.23 -5.29
C ILE A 117 15.12 -17.10 -6.57
N ASP A 118 14.74 -16.22 -7.50
CA ASP A 118 15.44 -15.97 -8.75
C ASP A 118 16.88 -15.52 -8.51
N ARG A 119 17.10 -14.69 -7.49
CA ARG A 119 18.43 -14.23 -7.10
C ARG A 119 19.32 -15.39 -6.66
N TYR A 120 18.82 -16.29 -5.82
CA TYR A 120 19.58 -17.47 -5.38
C TYR A 120 19.86 -18.43 -6.51
N LEU A 121 18.90 -18.59 -7.41
CA LEU A 121 19.05 -19.39 -8.62
C LEU A 121 20.11 -18.85 -9.57
N LYS A 122 20.36 -17.55 -9.63
CA LYS A 122 21.45 -17.00 -10.45
C LYS A 122 22.83 -17.36 -9.89
N ILE A 123 22.94 -17.47 -8.56
CA ILE A 123 24.22 -17.74 -7.89
C ILE A 123 24.67 -19.20 -8.10
N VAL A 124 23.74 -20.16 -8.10
CA VAL A 124 24.05 -21.59 -8.19
C VAL A 124 24.73 -22.01 -9.51
N PRO A 125 24.25 -21.61 -10.70
CA PRO A 125 24.90 -21.84 -11.98
C PRO A 125 26.20 -21.05 -12.13
N LEU A 126 26.32 -19.82 -11.63
CA LEU A 126 27.54 -19.00 -11.80
C LEU A 126 28.80 -19.67 -11.22
N ILE A 127 28.65 -20.52 -10.20
CA ILE A 127 29.75 -21.26 -9.57
C ILE A 127 30.07 -22.57 -10.33
N THR A 128 29.13 -23.09 -11.13
CA THR A 128 29.20 -24.41 -11.78
C THR A 128 29.09 -24.40 -13.30
N LEU A 129 29.00 -23.23 -13.92
CA LEU A 129 28.86 -22.99 -15.38
C LEU A 129 30.18 -23.27 -16.14
N VAL A 130 30.74 -24.44 -15.93
CA VAL A 130 31.60 -25.12 -16.90
C VAL A 130 30.67 -25.83 -17.90
N ASP A 131 30.42 -25.20 -19.04
CA ASP A 131 29.96 -25.79 -20.32
C ASP A 131 28.63 -26.59 -20.43
N ASN A 132 27.52 -26.14 -19.84
CA ASN A 132 26.20 -26.72 -20.15
C ASN A 132 25.23 -25.71 -20.80
N ALA A 133 25.19 -25.70 -22.14
CA ALA A 133 24.34 -24.81 -22.94
C ALA A 133 22.84 -24.97 -22.62
N ARG A 134 22.38 -26.18 -22.32
CA ARG A 134 20.97 -26.48 -22.00
C ARG A 134 20.54 -25.90 -20.65
N VAL A 135 21.44 -25.88 -19.67
CA VAL A 135 21.20 -25.25 -18.36
C VAL A 135 21.08 -23.74 -18.51
N ARG A 136 21.92 -23.14 -19.37
CA ARG A 136 21.90 -21.70 -19.65
C ARG A 136 20.58 -21.26 -20.27
N GLU A 137 20.12 -21.96 -21.31
CA GLU A 137 18.83 -21.70 -21.97
C GLU A 137 17.66 -21.71 -20.98
N ARG A 138 17.59 -22.72 -20.10
CA ARG A 138 16.53 -22.80 -19.09
C ARG A 138 16.59 -21.70 -18.04
N LEU A 139 17.80 -21.25 -17.68
CA LEU A 139 17.96 -20.14 -16.75
C LEU A 139 17.47 -18.83 -17.38
N GLU A 140 17.72 -18.63 -18.68
CA GLU A 140 17.17 -17.50 -19.43
C GLU A 140 15.64 -17.56 -19.51
N ASP A 141 15.06 -18.75 -19.71
CA ASP A 141 13.60 -18.93 -19.70
C ASP A 141 13.00 -18.56 -18.33
N ILE A 142 13.63 -18.98 -17.23
CA ILE A 142 13.21 -18.63 -15.87
C ILE A 142 13.33 -17.13 -15.64
N GLU A 143 14.44 -16.52 -16.06
CA GLU A 143 14.65 -15.08 -15.91
C GLU A 143 13.61 -14.25 -16.66
N LYS A 144 13.22 -14.70 -17.86
CA LYS A 144 12.15 -14.09 -18.66
C LYS A 144 10.76 -14.29 -18.05
N ASP A 145 10.58 -15.29 -17.18
CA ASP A 145 9.29 -15.61 -16.55
C ASP A 145 8.95 -14.69 -15.36
N GLN A 146 8.90 -13.37 -15.62
CA GLN A 146 8.49 -12.37 -14.64
C GLN A 146 6.97 -12.35 -14.51
N ARG A 147 6.44 -13.09 -13.53
CA ARG A 147 5.00 -13.21 -13.30
C ARG A 147 4.41 -11.91 -12.76
N GLU A 148 3.29 -11.50 -13.34
CA GLU A 148 2.53 -10.37 -12.85
C GLU A 148 1.59 -10.79 -11.71
N TYR A 149 1.84 -10.26 -10.51
CA TYR A 149 0.99 -10.47 -9.33
C TYR A 149 0.10 -9.26 -9.07
N THR A 150 -1.21 -9.50 -9.02
CA THR A 150 -2.25 -8.46 -8.93
C THR A 150 -3.32 -8.82 -7.90
N LEU A 151 -3.99 -7.80 -7.37
CA LEU A 151 -5.23 -7.97 -6.60
C LEU A 151 -6.39 -7.85 -7.58
N ASP A 152 -7.34 -8.79 -7.53
CA ASP A 152 -8.52 -8.73 -8.41
C ASP A 152 -9.34 -7.46 -8.13
N ASP A 153 -9.86 -6.81 -9.17
CA ASP A 153 -10.56 -5.51 -9.03
C ASP A 153 -11.79 -5.60 -8.11
N GLU A 154 -12.46 -6.76 -8.09
CA GLU A 154 -13.57 -7.02 -7.18
C GLU A 154 -13.10 -7.15 -5.73
N ASP A 155 -11.98 -7.84 -5.48
CA ASP A 155 -11.38 -7.96 -4.16
C ASP A 155 -10.88 -6.60 -3.65
N ARG A 156 -10.34 -5.76 -4.55
CA ARG A 156 -9.92 -4.38 -4.24
C ARG A 156 -11.10 -3.52 -3.80
N LYS A 157 -12.22 -3.56 -4.53
CA LYS A 157 -13.44 -2.84 -4.14
C LYS A 157 -13.93 -3.28 -2.77
N VAL A 158 -13.98 -4.59 -2.52
CA VAL A 158 -14.44 -5.13 -1.24
C VAL A 158 -13.47 -4.75 -0.11
N GLN A 159 -12.16 -4.79 -0.34
CA GLN A 159 -11.15 -4.35 0.61
C GLN A 159 -11.36 -2.88 1.02
N ASP A 160 -11.56 -1.99 0.05
CA ASP A 160 -11.80 -0.56 0.30
C ASP A 160 -13.09 -0.30 1.11
N LEU A 161 -14.07 -1.20 1.03
CA LEU A 161 -15.31 -1.11 1.81
C LEU A 161 -15.15 -1.63 3.24
N ILE A 162 -14.44 -2.75 3.42
CA ILE A 162 -14.28 -3.40 4.72
C ILE A 162 -13.36 -2.60 5.64
N LEU A 163 -12.41 -1.85 5.09
CA LEU A 163 -11.47 -1.01 5.86
C LEU A 163 -12.03 0.39 6.19
N LYS A 164 -13.30 0.66 5.91
CA LYS A 164 -13.93 1.94 6.26
C LYS A 164 -14.21 2.00 7.76
N PRO A 165 -13.95 3.15 8.42
CA PRO A 165 -14.21 3.31 9.85
C PRO A 165 -15.65 3.01 10.27
N GLU A 166 -16.64 3.37 9.43
CA GLU A 166 -18.05 3.09 9.67
C GLU A 166 -18.69 2.44 8.43
N PRO A 167 -19.12 1.16 8.51
CA PRO A 167 -19.75 0.48 7.38
C PRO A 167 -21.19 0.96 7.17
N SER A 168 -21.54 1.36 5.95
CA SER A 168 -22.91 1.71 5.57
C SER A 168 -23.77 0.45 5.37
N LYS A 169 -25.12 0.60 5.36
CA LYS A 169 -26.04 -0.50 5.03
C LYS A 169 -25.73 -1.18 3.69
N ASN A 170 -25.24 -0.41 2.71
CA ASN A 170 -24.83 -0.92 1.41
C ASN A 170 -23.55 -1.76 1.51
N ASP A 171 -22.59 -1.34 2.34
CA ASP A 171 -21.33 -2.06 2.57
C ASP A 171 -21.59 -3.40 3.26
N THR A 172 -22.54 -3.45 4.20
CA THR A 172 -22.99 -4.69 4.84
C THR A 172 -23.59 -5.68 3.82
N MET A 173 -24.35 -5.18 2.85
CA MET A 173 -24.94 -6.01 1.79
C MET A 173 -23.87 -6.57 0.84
N VAL A 174 -22.85 -5.77 0.51
CA VAL A 174 -21.70 -6.25 -0.28
C VAL A 174 -20.91 -7.30 0.51
N LEU A 175 -20.62 -7.07 1.79
CA LEU A 175 -19.95 -8.04 2.66
C LEU A 175 -20.73 -9.36 2.74
N LYS A 176 -22.06 -9.28 2.89
CA LYS A 176 -22.94 -10.46 2.89
C LYS A 176 -22.86 -11.24 1.60
N LYS A 177 -22.91 -10.56 0.45
CA LYS A 177 -22.77 -11.19 -0.87
C LYS A 177 -21.42 -11.88 -0.99
N THR A 178 -20.34 -11.19 -0.64
CA THR A 178 -18.99 -11.71 -0.76
C THR A 178 -18.73 -12.91 0.15
N LEU A 179 -19.16 -12.85 1.43
CA LEU A 179 -19.03 -13.97 2.35
C LEU A 179 -19.85 -15.19 1.90
N SER A 180 -21.05 -14.97 1.34
CA SER A 180 -21.89 -16.06 0.81
C SER A 180 -21.21 -16.78 -0.36
N CYS A 181 -20.47 -16.05 -1.22
CA CYS A 181 -19.68 -16.66 -2.29
C CYS A 181 -18.51 -17.51 -1.76
N SER A 182 -17.87 -17.07 -0.68
CA SER A 182 -16.74 -17.78 -0.05
C SER A 182 -17.16 -18.97 0.82
N TYR A 183 -18.42 -18.98 1.25
CA TYR A 183 -19.06 -20.00 2.08
C TYR A 183 -20.40 -20.45 1.46
N PRO A 184 -20.41 -21.08 0.28
CA PRO A 184 -21.64 -21.34 -0.49
C PRO A 184 -22.62 -22.29 0.21
N ASN A 185 -22.14 -23.10 1.16
CA ASN A 185 -22.93 -24.12 1.85
C ASN A 185 -23.23 -23.75 3.32
N LEU A 186 -22.97 -22.50 3.73
CA LEU A 186 -23.14 -22.06 5.12
C LEU A 186 -24.06 -20.84 5.19
N PRO A 187 -25.01 -20.78 6.14
CA PRO A 187 -25.78 -19.56 6.39
C PRO A 187 -24.88 -18.37 6.70
N PHE A 188 -25.28 -17.17 6.28
CA PHE A 188 -24.48 -15.95 6.43
C PHE A 188 -24.00 -15.72 7.87
N ASN A 189 -24.89 -15.88 8.86
CA ASN A 189 -24.55 -15.65 10.27
C ASN A 189 -23.52 -16.66 10.79
N GLU A 190 -23.61 -17.93 10.36
CA GLU A 190 -22.62 -18.96 10.70
C GLU A 190 -21.28 -18.72 9.99
N ALA A 191 -21.31 -18.26 8.73
CA ALA A 191 -20.11 -17.89 8.00
C ALA A 191 -19.40 -16.68 8.63
N LEU A 192 -20.17 -15.69 9.08
CA LEU A 192 -19.69 -14.50 9.78
C LEU A 192 -19.07 -14.88 11.13
N GLN A 193 -19.73 -15.75 11.91
CA GLN A 193 -19.20 -16.27 13.16
C GLN A 193 -17.87 -17.01 12.94
N LYS A 194 -17.83 -17.91 11.95
CA LYS A 194 -16.61 -18.66 11.61
C LYS A 194 -15.46 -17.75 11.18
N GLU A 195 -15.75 -16.67 10.46
CA GLU A 195 -14.73 -15.67 10.12
C GLU A 195 -14.25 -14.89 11.34
N ASN A 196 -15.14 -14.53 12.27
CA ASN A 196 -14.75 -13.87 13.52
C ASN A 196 -13.83 -14.79 14.36
N GLU A 197 -14.18 -16.07 14.52
CA GLU A 197 -13.32 -17.06 15.21
C GLU A 197 -11.92 -17.15 14.60
N LYS A 198 -11.83 -17.13 13.26
CA LYS A 198 -10.54 -17.10 12.57
C LYS A 198 -9.80 -15.77 12.78
N LEU A 199 -10.48 -14.64 12.75
CA LEU A 199 -9.86 -13.32 13.00
C LEU A 199 -9.29 -13.23 14.41
N GLN A 200 -9.97 -13.80 15.42
CA GLN A 200 -9.45 -13.89 16.79
C GLN A 200 -8.15 -14.69 16.86
N LEU A 201 -8.07 -15.81 16.14
CA LEU A 201 -6.83 -16.59 16.02
C LEU A 201 -5.72 -15.81 15.31
N GLU A 202 -6.04 -15.08 14.24
CA GLU A 202 -5.07 -14.20 13.56
C GLU A 202 -4.59 -13.08 14.49
N LEU A 203 -5.49 -12.49 15.30
CA LEU A 203 -5.15 -11.45 16.28
C LEU A 203 -4.16 -11.98 17.33
N GLN A 204 -4.45 -13.14 17.91
CA GLN A 204 -3.57 -13.79 18.88
C GLN A 204 -2.19 -14.07 18.29
N ARG A 205 -2.13 -14.52 17.02
CA ARG A 205 -0.87 -14.70 16.30
C ARG A 205 -0.12 -13.39 16.14
N SER A 206 -0.75 -12.34 15.61
CA SER A 206 -0.11 -11.04 15.41
C SER A 206 0.37 -10.42 16.72
N GLN A 207 -0.36 -10.61 17.83
CA GLN A 207 0.06 -10.20 19.17
C GLN A 207 1.30 -10.94 19.66
N ALA A 208 1.36 -12.27 19.47
CA ALA A 208 2.54 -13.07 19.80
C ALA A 208 3.80 -12.62 19.03
N HIS A 209 3.60 -12.06 17.83
CA HIS A 209 4.66 -11.48 17.00
C HIS A 209 4.91 -9.98 17.23
N LEU A 210 4.21 -9.34 18.19
CA LEU A 210 4.33 -7.91 18.52
C LEU A 210 4.03 -6.98 17.31
N ASP A 211 3.19 -7.42 16.37
CA ASP A 211 2.83 -6.63 15.18
C ASP A 211 1.61 -5.74 15.47
N VAL A 212 1.89 -4.54 15.98
CA VAL A 212 0.85 -3.55 16.33
C VAL A 212 0.00 -3.14 15.13
N GLY A 213 0.60 -3.04 13.93
CA GLY A 213 -0.11 -2.62 12.72
C GLY A 213 -1.14 -3.65 12.27
N GLN A 214 -0.76 -4.93 12.24
CA GLN A 214 -1.72 -6.00 11.94
C GLN A 214 -2.79 -6.14 13.02
N CYS A 215 -2.42 -6.00 14.30
CA CYS A 215 -3.40 -6.05 15.38
C CYS A 215 -4.49 -4.99 15.21
N GLN A 216 -4.14 -3.77 14.78
CA GLN A 216 -5.12 -2.72 14.51
C GLN A 216 -6.06 -3.08 13.36
N VAL A 217 -5.53 -3.60 12.25
CA VAL A 217 -6.35 -4.04 11.12
C VAL A 217 -7.27 -5.18 11.53
N ILE A 218 -6.75 -6.20 12.22
CA ILE A 218 -7.55 -7.36 12.63
C ILE A 218 -8.61 -6.95 13.65
N GLN A 219 -8.29 -6.08 14.61
CA GLN A 219 -9.26 -5.57 15.56
C GLN A 219 -10.40 -4.82 14.86
N HIS A 220 -10.07 -3.96 13.89
CA HIS A 220 -11.07 -3.28 13.08
C HIS A 220 -11.98 -4.27 12.32
N LEU A 221 -11.41 -5.35 11.75
CA LEU A 221 -12.20 -6.39 11.09
C LEU A 221 -13.15 -7.10 12.06
N ILE A 222 -12.71 -7.38 13.28
CA ILE A 222 -13.53 -7.97 14.34
C ILE A 222 -14.71 -7.02 14.65
N ASP A 223 -14.44 -5.74 14.90
CA ASP A 223 -15.45 -4.74 15.23
C ASP A 223 -16.51 -4.63 14.10
N VAL A 224 -16.07 -4.65 12.84
CA VAL A 224 -16.97 -4.65 11.67
C VAL A 224 -17.83 -5.91 11.63
N THR A 225 -17.27 -7.10 11.88
CA THR A 225 -18.07 -8.33 11.92
C THR A 225 -19.08 -8.36 13.06
N GLU A 226 -18.74 -7.82 14.24
CA GLU A 226 -19.63 -7.73 15.38
C GLU A 226 -20.78 -6.74 15.14
N ALA A 227 -20.48 -5.57 14.56
CA ALA A 227 -21.48 -4.58 14.19
C ALA A 227 -22.48 -5.12 13.16
N VAL A 228 -22.00 -5.88 12.18
CA VAL A 228 -22.86 -6.53 11.17
C VAL A 228 -23.72 -7.63 11.78
N SER A 229 -23.17 -8.42 12.71
CA SER A 229 -23.92 -9.45 13.45
C SER A 229 -25.07 -8.83 14.24
N ALA A 230 -24.81 -7.76 15.00
CA ALA A 230 -25.82 -7.06 15.79
C ALA A 230 -26.98 -6.49 14.93
N ASN A 231 -26.67 -5.98 13.74
CA ASN A 231 -27.66 -5.45 12.80
C ASN A 231 -28.46 -6.51 12.02
N SER A 232 -28.09 -7.80 12.14
CA SER A 232 -28.70 -8.91 11.39
C SER A 232 -29.75 -9.72 12.16
N MET A 233 -29.97 -9.40 13.44
CA MET A 233 -30.98 -10.06 14.27
C MET A 233 -32.41 -9.76 13.77
N PRO A 234 -33.32 -10.75 13.72
CA PRO A 234 -34.69 -10.52 13.30
C PRO A 234 -35.49 -9.79 14.39
N ASP A 235 -36.16 -8.71 14.01
CA ASP A 235 -37.34 -8.21 14.72
C ASP A 235 -38.36 -9.35 14.84
N LYS A 236 -38.52 -9.92 16.05
CA LYS A 236 -39.70 -10.71 16.41
C LYS A 236 -40.13 -10.38 17.83
N SER A 237 -41.10 -9.48 17.93
CA SER A 237 -42.32 -9.79 18.67
C SER A 237 -43.53 -9.07 18.06
N SER A 238 -44.29 -9.79 17.24
CA SER A 238 -45.74 -9.59 17.20
C SER A 238 -46.42 -10.96 17.09
N PRO A 239 -47.56 -11.18 17.78
CA PRO A 239 -47.94 -12.49 18.25
C PRO A 239 -48.69 -13.30 17.20
N MET A 240 -48.48 -14.62 17.27
CA MET A 240 -49.30 -15.67 16.67
C MET A 240 -50.78 -15.32 16.63
N ARG A 241 -51.37 -15.34 15.44
CA ARG A 241 -52.80 -15.63 15.27
C ARG A 241 -52.95 -17.06 14.81
N ASN A 242 -53.55 -17.85 15.69
CA ASN A 242 -53.75 -19.29 15.61
C ASN A 242 -54.46 -19.72 14.32
N SER A 243 -53.86 -20.69 13.65
CA SER A 243 -54.52 -21.51 12.64
C SER A 243 -55.60 -22.38 13.32
N LYS A 244 -56.84 -22.28 12.85
CA LYS A 244 -57.80 -23.39 12.90
C LYS A 244 -58.11 -23.76 11.46
N GLU A 245 -57.84 -25.03 11.12
CA GLU A 245 -58.30 -25.69 9.90
C GLU A 245 -59.83 -25.73 9.83
N VAL A 246 -60.41 -25.56 8.63
CA VAL A 246 -61.47 -26.42 8.04
C VAL A 246 -61.56 -26.12 6.53
N GLY A 247 -61.41 -27.16 5.69
CA GLY A 247 -62.32 -27.52 4.58
C GLY A 247 -62.38 -26.69 3.28
N PRO A 248 -62.29 -27.32 2.08
CA PRO A 248 -62.18 -26.65 0.77
C PRO A 248 -63.54 -26.43 0.08
N ASN A 249 -63.67 -25.38 -0.77
CA ASN A 249 -64.36 -25.43 -2.07
C ASN A 249 -64.40 -24.09 -2.83
N TYR A 250 -64.19 -24.22 -4.16
CA TYR A 250 -64.66 -23.45 -5.32
C TYR A 250 -65.43 -22.12 -5.12
N SER A 251 -64.98 -21.02 -5.76
CA SER A 251 -65.39 -20.62 -7.12
C SER A 251 -65.11 -19.13 -7.39
N ASP A 252 -64.36 -18.87 -8.47
CA ASP A 252 -64.69 -17.90 -9.55
C ASP A 252 -64.61 -16.36 -9.35
N VAL A 253 -64.37 -15.72 -10.49
CA VAL A 253 -64.51 -14.29 -10.84
C VAL A 253 -63.29 -13.36 -10.67
N ASN A 254 -62.46 -13.43 -11.71
CA ASN A 254 -61.93 -12.33 -12.53
C ASN A 254 -62.36 -10.88 -12.18
N SER A 255 -61.39 -9.97 -12.00
CA SER A 255 -61.45 -8.64 -12.64
C SER A 255 -60.08 -7.98 -12.60
N ASP A 256 -59.52 -7.81 -13.80
CA ASP A 256 -58.53 -6.80 -14.11
C ASP A 256 -58.99 -5.41 -13.66
N LYS A 257 -58.05 -4.57 -13.20
CA LYS A 257 -57.96 -3.17 -13.63
C LYS A 257 -56.63 -2.54 -13.22
N GLU A 258 -55.81 -2.37 -14.26
CA GLU A 258 -54.71 -1.43 -14.39
C GLU A 258 -55.27 0.00 -14.64
N HIS A 259 -54.39 1.01 -14.56
CA HIS A 259 -54.57 2.47 -14.76
C HIS A 259 -54.87 3.27 -13.47
N SER A 260 -54.31 4.46 -13.24
CA SER A 260 -53.32 5.29 -13.94
C SER A 260 -52.86 6.40 -13.00
N TYR A 261 -51.77 7.05 -13.39
CA TYR A 261 -51.26 8.37 -12.99
C TYR A 261 -52.30 9.37 -12.48
N ASP A 262 -51.91 10.14 -11.45
CA ASP A 262 -52.19 11.57 -11.44
C ASP A 262 -51.04 12.35 -10.77
N GLU A 263 -50.70 13.45 -11.40
CA GLU A 263 -49.58 14.35 -11.13
C GLU A 263 -50.08 15.64 -10.46
N SER A 264 -49.15 16.37 -9.84
CA SER A 264 -49.23 17.78 -9.36
C SER A 264 -49.79 17.97 -7.94
N HIS A 265 -49.15 18.70 -7.01
CA HIS A 265 -48.72 20.08 -7.13
C HIS A 265 -47.77 20.48 -5.99
N ALA A 266 -46.92 21.46 -6.29
CA ALA A 266 -45.99 22.13 -5.40
C ALA A 266 -46.67 22.92 -4.26
N LYS A 267 -46.00 23.00 -3.09
CA LYS A 267 -46.02 24.21 -2.25
C LYS A 267 -44.74 24.37 -1.44
N ARG A 268 -44.20 25.57 -1.58
CA ARG A 268 -42.99 26.17 -1.01
C ARG A 268 -43.28 26.65 0.42
N SER A 269 -42.31 26.56 1.33
CA SER A 269 -42.25 27.43 2.53
C SER A 269 -40.78 27.60 2.96
N GLU A 270 -40.27 28.82 2.81
CA GLU A 270 -39.04 29.35 3.40
C GLU A 270 -39.35 29.87 4.80
N THR A 271 -38.44 29.74 5.79
CA THR A 271 -38.19 30.77 6.84
C THR A 271 -36.88 30.52 7.63
N HIS A 272 -35.95 31.50 7.56
CA HIS A 272 -34.92 32.00 8.51
C HIS A 272 -33.98 31.02 9.29
N SER A 273 -32.65 30.99 9.08
CA SER A 273 -31.54 31.98 9.25
C SER A 273 -30.96 32.12 10.67
N THR A 274 -29.67 31.78 10.85
CA THR A 274 -28.74 32.44 11.79
C THR A 274 -27.30 32.39 11.23
N SER A 275 -26.76 33.58 11.00
CA SER A 275 -25.40 33.88 10.58
C SER A 275 -24.52 34.16 11.81
N ARG A 276 -23.22 33.82 11.76
CA ARG A 276 -22.19 34.38 12.65
C ARG A 276 -21.05 34.93 11.79
N ASN A 277 -20.99 36.25 11.72
CA ASN A 277 -19.81 37.02 11.36
C ASN A 277 -19.09 37.41 12.67
N THR A 278 -17.77 37.32 12.71
CA THR A 278 -16.95 38.00 13.73
C THR A 278 -16.09 39.05 13.05
N SER A 279 -16.42 40.30 13.33
CA SER A 279 -15.78 41.53 12.87
C SER A 279 -14.56 41.90 13.71
N SER A 280 -13.59 42.51 13.03
CA SER A 280 -12.45 43.27 13.53
C SER A 280 -12.86 44.62 14.14
N VAL A 281 -12.37 44.96 15.33
CA VAL A 281 -12.19 46.35 15.81
C VAL A 281 -10.95 46.43 16.72
N SER A 282 -10.16 47.48 16.52
CA SER A 282 -8.94 47.88 17.25
C SER A 282 -9.17 49.23 17.94
N SER A 283 -8.52 49.45 19.10
CA SER A 283 -8.02 50.71 19.72
C SER A 283 -8.28 50.73 21.24
N GLY A 284 -7.38 51.06 22.18
CA GLY A 284 -5.95 51.41 22.17
C GLY A 284 -5.46 51.70 23.61
N HIS A 285 -4.13 51.73 23.80
CA HIS A 285 -3.30 52.32 24.89
C HIS A 285 -3.46 51.77 26.34
N ASP A 286 -2.42 51.37 27.08
CA ASP A 286 -1.15 52.07 27.38
C ASP A 286 0.06 51.18 27.77
N LEU A 287 1.24 51.67 27.36
CA LEU A 287 2.58 51.73 28.00
C LEU A 287 3.36 50.48 28.48
N LEU A 288 4.45 50.24 27.74
CA LEU A 288 5.82 49.89 28.16
C LEU A 288 6.04 48.63 29.03
N SER A 289 6.46 47.55 28.38
CA SER A 289 7.54 46.73 28.94
C SER A 289 8.43 46.16 27.83
N MET A 290 9.71 46.50 27.94
CA MET A 290 10.82 46.13 27.08
C MET A 290 11.15 44.66 27.30
N GLY A 291 10.87 43.81 26.31
CA GLY A 291 11.23 42.39 26.34
C GLY A 291 11.08 41.78 24.95
N GLY A 292 12.20 41.43 24.32
CA GLY A 292 12.25 40.97 22.94
C GLY A 292 11.37 39.75 22.68
N SER A 293 10.51 39.86 21.68
CA SER A 293 9.82 38.72 21.08
C SER A 293 10.17 38.71 19.59
N HIS A 294 10.91 37.69 19.18
CA HIS A 294 11.07 37.33 17.77
C HIS A 294 9.65 37.12 17.20
N ARG A 295 9.21 38.03 16.34
CA ARG A 295 8.05 37.79 15.48
C ARG A 295 8.41 36.65 14.53
N HIS A 296 7.78 35.50 14.72
CA HIS A 296 7.80 34.42 13.74
C HIS A 296 6.81 34.76 12.62
N GLU A 297 7.29 34.80 11.37
CA GLU A 297 6.49 35.09 10.17
C GLU A 297 5.97 33.78 9.57
N GLU A 298 4.67 33.64 9.29
CA GLU A 298 4.08 32.45 8.68
C GLU A 298 4.45 32.29 7.19
N TRP A 299 4.29 31.08 6.62
CA TRP A 299 4.40 30.86 5.17
C TRP A 299 3.34 31.74 4.46
N HIS A 300 3.77 32.61 3.55
CA HIS A 300 2.87 33.39 2.69
C HIS A 300 2.21 32.55 1.59
N SER A 301 2.77 31.39 1.24
CA SER A 301 2.20 30.45 0.26
C SER A 301 1.71 29.14 0.91
N ASP A 302 0.51 28.70 0.53
CA ASP A 302 -0.09 27.44 0.99
C ASP A 302 0.56 26.20 0.36
N LEU A 303 0.69 25.12 1.15
CA LEU A 303 1.25 23.82 0.73
C LEU A 303 0.50 23.17 -0.45
N LEU A 304 -0.81 23.45 -0.57
CA LEU A 304 -1.67 22.97 -1.65
C LEU A 304 -1.97 24.04 -2.72
N GLY A 305 -1.29 25.20 -2.65
CA GLY A 305 -1.44 26.32 -3.59
C GLY A 305 -0.73 26.14 -4.94
N CYS A 306 -0.32 24.92 -5.31
CA CYS A 306 0.44 24.67 -6.55
C CYS A 306 -0.35 25.09 -7.82
N CYS A 307 -1.68 25.08 -7.75
CA CYS A 307 -2.58 25.46 -8.84
C CYS A 307 -2.58 26.96 -9.16
N SER A 308 -2.03 27.82 -8.29
CA SER A 308 -1.99 29.27 -8.53
C SER A 308 -0.89 29.70 -9.53
N GLU A 309 0.07 28.82 -9.83
CA GLU A 309 1.08 29.01 -10.90
C GLU A 309 1.39 27.66 -11.57
N PRO A 310 0.52 27.22 -12.50
CA PRO A 310 0.62 25.90 -13.12
C PRO A 310 1.92 25.71 -13.92
N ASN A 311 2.49 26.79 -14.47
CA ASN A 311 3.74 26.74 -15.24
C ASN A 311 4.95 26.36 -14.38
N LEU A 312 5.02 26.87 -13.14
CA LEU A 312 6.09 26.51 -12.21
C LEU A 312 5.91 25.07 -11.73
N CYS A 313 4.67 24.67 -11.42
CA CYS A 313 4.34 23.30 -11.05
C CYS A 313 4.72 22.29 -12.15
N LEU A 314 4.38 22.57 -13.41
CA LEU A 314 4.76 21.73 -14.56
C LEU A 314 6.27 21.68 -14.74
N LYS A 315 6.96 22.82 -14.61
CA LYS A 315 8.42 22.87 -14.72
C LYS A 315 9.12 22.06 -13.62
N THR A 316 8.63 22.13 -12.39
CA THR A 316 9.14 21.34 -11.27
C THR A 316 8.81 19.85 -11.43
N PHE A 317 7.67 19.50 -12.02
CA PHE A 317 7.31 18.11 -12.32
C PHE A 317 8.26 17.48 -13.34
N PHE A 318 8.57 18.18 -14.45
CA PHE A 318 9.47 17.66 -15.48
C PHE A 318 10.95 17.81 -15.14
N TYR A 319 11.31 18.73 -14.25
CA TYR A 319 12.70 18.99 -13.88
C TYR A 319 12.86 19.36 -12.39
N PRO A 320 12.59 18.40 -11.48
CA PRO A 320 12.59 18.67 -10.04
C PRO A 320 13.99 19.04 -9.52
N CYS A 321 15.06 18.47 -10.08
CA CYS A 321 16.44 18.80 -9.70
C CYS A 321 16.76 20.29 -9.88
N GLY A 322 16.22 20.94 -10.91
CA GLY A 322 16.50 22.36 -11.16
C GLY A 322 15.79 23.29 -10.19
N THR A 323 14.55 22.95 -9.81
CA THR A 323 13.85 23.67 -8.74
C THR A 323 14.56 23.44 -7.40
N PHE A 324 14.89 22.18 -7.10
CA PHE A 324 15.58 21.81 -5.88
C PHE A 324 16.97 22.47 -5.76
N SER A 325 17.74 22.55 -6.83
CA SER A 325 19.07 23.17 -6.81
C SER A 325 19.02 24.64 -6.42
N ARG A 326 17.97 25.35 -6.86
CA ARG A 326 17.78 26.76 -6.52
C ARG A 326 17.34 26.93 -5.06
N ILE A 327 16.41 26.11 -4.58
CA ILE A 327 15.99 26.11 -3.15
C ILE A 327 17.19 25.86 -2.24
N ALA A 328 17.96 24.81 -2.51
CA ALA A 328 19.12 24.46 -1.70
C ALA A 328 20.25 25.50 -1.78
N THR A 329 20.41 26.18 -2.93
CA THR A 329 21.39 27.26 -3.06
C THR A 329 21.10 28.40 -2.07
N VAL A 330 19.82 28.78 -1.94
CA VAL A 330 19.39 29.79 -0.98
C VAL A 330 19.48 29.25 0.45
N ALA A 331 18.98 28.04 0.71
CA ALA A 331 18.91 27.47 2.06
C ALA A 331 20.28 27.12 2.67
N THR A 332 21.31 26.84 1.85
CA THR A 332 22.65 26.48 2.32
C THR A 332 23.67 27.61 2.16
N ASN A 333 23.27 28.74 1.56
CA ASN A 333 24.15 29.85 1.19
C ASN A 333 25.39 29.40 0.37
N ARG A 334 25.25 28.30 -0.36
CA ARG A 334 26.29 27.71 -1.21
C ARG A 334 25.66 27.42 -2.57
N HIS A 335 26.30 27.90 -3.63
CA HIS A 335 25.85 27.61 -4.98
C HIS A 335 25.82 26.08 -5.24
N MET A 336 24.64 25.55 -5.56
CA MET A 336 24.43 24.16 -5.93
C MET A 336 23.95 24.06 -7.37
N SER A 337 24.73 23.39 -8.22
CA SER A 337 24.34 23.13 -9.61
C SER A 337 23.24 22.06 -9.69
N SER A 338 22.47 22.05 -10.78
CA SER A 338 21.46 21.01 -10.97
C SER A 338 22.05 19.60 -11.16
N ALA A 339 23.29 19.49 -11.61
CA ALA A 339 23.98 18.20 -11.74
C ALA A 339 24.41 17.67 -10.36
N GLU A 340 24.94 18.53 -9.49
CA GLU A 340 25.19 18.20 -8.09
C GLU A 340 23.88 17.87 -7.36
N ALA A 341 22.82 18.64 -7.60
CA ALA A 341 21.51 18.39 -7.04
C ALA A 341 20.94 17.02 -7.48
N CYS A 342 21.04 16.66 -8.76
CA CYS A 342 20.61 15.34 -9.22
C CYS A 342 21.51 14.21 -8.68
N ASN A 343 22.82 14.42 -8.56
CA ASN A 343 23.73 13.40 -8.00
C ASN A 343 23.46 13.16 -6.51
N GLU A 344 23.23 14.21 -5.73
CA GLU A 344 22.79 14.10 -4.34
C GLU A 344 21.41 13.44 -4.26
N LEU A 345 20.43 13.89 -5.07
CA LEU A 345 19.09 13.29 -5.12
C LEU A 345 19.15 11.80 -5.49
N MET A 346 20.03 11.42 -6.42
CA MET A 346 20.21 10.06 -6.93
C MET A 346 20.92 9.17 -5.91
N ALA A 347 21.97 9.66 -5.25
CA ALA A 347 22.65 8.98 -4.15
C ALA A 347 21.69 8.69 -2.97
N TYR A 348 20.75 9.61 -2.69
CA TYR A 348 19.73 9.43 -1.66
C TYR A 348 18.47 8.68 -2.16
N SER A 349 18.20 8.64 -3.47
CA SER A 349 17.05 7.90 -4.03
C SER A 349 17.16 6.37 -3.92
N LEU A 350 18.38 5.82 -3.71
CA LEU A 350 18.60 4.40 -3.44
C LEU A 350 18.12 3.96 -2.03
N ILE A 351 17.77 4.90 -1.16
CA ILE A 351 17.29 4.64 0.21
C ILE A 351 16.07 5.53 0.51
N LEU A 352 14.96 5.46 -0.23
CA LEU A 352 13.70 6.15 0.13
C LEU A 352 13.85 7.62 0.64
N SER A 353 14.89 8.37 0.22
CA SER A 353 15.43 9.53 0.98
C SER A 353 15.28 10.87 0.28
N CYS A 354 14.69 10.93 -0.92
CA CYS A 354 14.40 12.23 -1.56
C CYS A 354 13.47 13.09 -0.68
N CYS A 355 12.46 12.49 -0.02
CA CYS A 355 11.56 13.18 0.90
C CYS A 355 12.22 13.53 2.24
N CYS A 356 13.16 12.71 2.73
CA CYS A 356 13.89 12.98 3.98
C CYS A 356 14.85 14.17 3.82
N TYR A 357 15.60 14.20 2.71
CA TYR A 357 16.57 15.25 2.45
C TYR A 357 15.89 16.60 2.15
N THR A 358 14.87 16.60 1.30
CA THR A 358 14.08 17.80 1.01
C THR A 358 13.33 18.32 2.24
N CYS A 359 12.78 17.43 3.09
CA CYS A 359 12.27 17.78 4.42
C CYS A 359 13.32 18.46 5.32
N CYS A 360 14.56 17.95 5.35
CA CYS A 360 15.63 18.58 6.12
C CYS A 360 15.96 19.98 5.60
N ILE A 361 15.91 20.21 4.29
CA ILE A 361 16.10 21.53 3.68
C ILE A 361 14.92 22.45 4.02
N ARG A 362 13.68 21.98 3.95
CA ARG A 362 12.49 22.71 4.40
C ARG A 362 12.58 23.12 5.86
N THR A 363 13.00 22.20 6.73
CA THR A 363 13.21 22.48 8.15
C THR A 363 14.25 23.59 8.36
N LYS A 364 15.32 23.61 7.57
CA LYS A 364 16.35 24.67 7.62
C LYS A 364 15.83 25.99 7.07
N LEU A 365 15.11 25.98 5.95
CA LEU A 365 14.50 27.16 5.35
C LEU A 365 13.50 27.80 6.32
N ARG A 366 12.64 26.99 6.93
CA ARG A 366 11.68 27.40 7.96
C ARG A 366 12.36 28.04 9.16
N LYS A 367 13.46 27.47 9.66
CA LYS A 367 14.26 28.07 10.75
C LYS A 367 14.91 29.39 10.34
N MET A 368 15.44 29.48 9.12
CA MET A 368 16.09 30.68 8.59
C MET A 368 15.09 31.83 8.40
N LEU A 369 13.87 31.51 7.95
CA LEU A 369 12.80 32.46 7.68
C LEU A 369 11.86 32.69 8.88
N ASN A 370 12.17 32.09 10.04
CA ASN A 370 11.37 32.15 11.26
C ASN A 370 9.90 31.74 11.07
N ILE A 371 9.65 30.67 10.31
CA ILE A 371 8.30 30.17 10.03
C ILE A 371 7.86 29.05 11.00
N THR A 372 6.59 29.03 11.42
CA THR A 372 6.03 28.05 12.36
C THR A 372 5.91 26.65 11.74
N GLY A 373 6.28 25.60 12.47
CA GLY A 373 6.11 24.20 12.03
C GLY A 373 6.99 23.19 12.78
N GLY A 374 6.70 21.90 12.61
CA GLY A 374 7.47 20.78 13.17
C GLY A 374 8.25 19.98 12.12
N LEU A 375 9.30 19.28 12.57
CA LEU A 375 10.05 18.34 11.71
C LEU A 375 9.14 17.21 11.18
N PHE A 376 8.10 16.87 11.94
CA PHE A 376 7.10 15.88 11.54
C PHE A 376 6.16 16.41 10.45
N ASP A 377 5.75 17.68 10.52
CA ASP A 377 4.91 18.32 9.50
C ASP A 377 5.68 18.53 8.19
N ASP A 378 6.96 18.91 8.29
CA ASP A 378 7.87 19.10 7.16
C ASP A 378 8.14 17.77 6.42
N PHE A 379 8.19 16.67 7.18
CA PHE A 379 8.34 15.31 6.66
C PHE A 379 7.07 14.82 5.98
N LEU A 380 5.91 14.97 6.64
CA LEU A 380 4.60 14.62 6.08
C LEU A 380 4.31 15.39 4.79
N SER A 381 4.67 16.67 4.73
CA SER A 381 4.49 17.51 3.52
C SER A 381 5.23 16.93 2.31
N HIS A 382 6.48 16.50 2.50
CA HIS A 382 7.29 15.90 1.43
C HIS A 382 6.92 14.45 1.11
N LEU A 383 6.43 13.71 2.10
CA LEU A 383 5.93 12.35 1.92
C LEU A 383 4.61 12.32 1.14
N MET A 384 3.73 13.29 1.38
CA MET A 384 2.42 13.40 0.73
C MET A 384 2.52 13.92 -0.71
N CYS A 385 3.30 15.00 -0.95
CA CYS A 385 3.59 15.48 -2.30
C CYS A 385 4.88 16.32 -2.32
N CYS A 386 6.03 15.66 -2.58
CA CYS A 386 7.34 16.31 -2.66
C CYS A 386 7.37 17.49 -3.67
N CYS A 387 6.72 17.34 -4.83
CA CYS A 387 6.65 18.42 -5.83
C CYS A 387 5.90 19.65 -5.31
N CYS A 388 4.81 19.44 -4.56
CA CYS A 388 3.98 20.52 -4.01
C CYS A 388 4.72 21.26 -2.89
N ALA A 389 5.39 20.51 -2.01
CA ALA A 389 6.20 21.07 -0.93
C ALA A 389 7.36 21.94 -1.47
N LEU A 390 8.07 21.45 -2.49
CA LEU A 390 9.14 22.21 -3.13
C LEU A 390 8.63 23.46 -3.85
N VAL A 391 7.46 23.41 -4.49
CA VAL A 391 6.84 24.58 -5.13
C VAL A 391 6.44 25.63 -4.08
N GLN A 392 5.86 25.21 -2.95
CA GLN A 392 5.53 26.11 -1.85
C GLN A 392 6.78 26.83 -1.31
N GLU A 393 7.86 26.08 -1.06
CA GLU A 393 9.12 26.62 -0.56
C GLU A 393 9.75 27.61 -1.53
N TRP A 394 9.72 27.31 -2.82
CA TRP A 394 10.24 28.19 -3.86
C TRP A 394 9.50 29.53 -3.90
N ARG A 395 8.17 29.50 -3.84
CA ARG A 395 7.36 30.73 -3.83
C ARG A 395 7.61 31.59 -2.60
N GLU A 396 7.80 30.98 -1.44
CA GLU A 396 8.12 31.73 -0.21
C GLU A 396 9.42 32.52 -0.35
N VAL A 397 10.43 31.90 -0.96
CA VAL A 397 11.73 32.55 -1.22
C VAL A 397 11.60 33.71 -2.21
N GLU A 398 10.80 33.55 -3.27
CA GLU A 398 10.54 34.61 -4.27
C GLU A 398 9.76 35.79 -3.68
N ILE A 399 8.70 35.53 -2.90
CA ILE A 399 7.88 36.57 -2.26
C ILE A 399 8.71 37.43 -1.29
N ARG A 400 9.62 36.81 -0.55
CA ARG A 400 10.48 37.51 0.41
C ARG A 400 11.71 38.18 -0.24
N GLY A 401 11.90 38.01 -1.55
CA GLY A 401 12.98 38.66 -2.32
C GLY A 401 14.38 38.21 -1.93
N ILE A 402 14.53 36.97 -1.42
CA ILE A 402 15.81 36.46 -0.93
C ILE A 402 16.54 35.74 -2.06
N TYR A 403 17.63 36.33 -2.54
CA TYR A 403 18.48 35.75 -3.59
C TYR A 403 19.76 35.18 -2.98
N GLY A 404 20.08 33.93 -3.34
CA GLY A 404 21.37 33.31 -2.99
C GLY A 404 22.54 33.93 -3.77
N PRO A 405 23.80 33.61 -3.43
CA PRO A 405 24.97 34.15 -4.12
C PRO A 405 24.95 33.78 -5.61
N GLU A 406 24.97 34.79 -6.48
CA GLU A 406 24.91 34.62 -7.94
C GLU A 406 26.16 33.91 -8.50
N LYS A 407 25.97 33.14 -9.59
CA LYS A 407 27.09 32.56 -10.35
C LYS A 407 27.94 33.67 -10.98
N THR A 408 29.24 33.66 -10.70
CA THR A 408 30.23 34.34 -11.54
C THR A 408 30.15 33.77 -12.96
N LYS A 409 29.75 34.58 -13.94
CA LYS A 409 29.71 34.18 -15.35
C LYS A 409 31.14 34.00 -15.87
N THR A 410 31.59 32.76 -16.04
CA THR A 410 32.80 32.44 -16.78
C THR A 410 32.48 32.33 -18.27
N SER A 411 32.94 33.32 -19.05
CA SER A 411 32.93 33.27 -20.52
C SER A 411 34.05 32.33 -21.00
N PRO A 412 33.80 31.43 -21.97
CA PRO A 412 34.88 30.66 -22.57
C PRO A 412 35.81 31.57 -23.40
N PRO A 413 37.12 31.32 -23.42
CA PRO A 413 38.04 32.10 -24.25
C PRO A 413 37.80 31.83 -25.75
N PRO A 414 38.13 32.78 -26.65
CA PRO A 414 37.91 32.62 -28.08
C PRO A 414 38.73 31.46 -28.65
N SER A 415 38.13 30.70 -29.56
CA SER A 415 38.77 29.56 -30.24
C SER A 415 40.03 30.01 -30.98
N GLN A 416 41.19 29.49 -30.60
CA GLN A 416 42.42 29.59 -31.38
C GLN A 416 42.45 28.45 -32.41
N TYR A 417 42.51 28.80 -33.68
CA TYR A 417 42.82 27.85 -34.76
C TYR A 417 44.34 27.65 -34.79
N MET A 418 44.80 26.39 -34.84
CA MET A 418 46.18 26.08 -35.20
C MET A 418 46.32 26.10 -36.73
N GLU A 419 47.20 26.97 -37.24
CA GLU A 419 47.70 26.87 -38.61
C GLU A 419 48.59 25.60 -38.74
N SER A 420 48.40 24.89 -39.85
CA SER A 420 49.00 23.59 -40.16
C SER A 420 50.47 23.68 -40.56
#